data_AF-A0A8E0IS00-F1
#
_entry.id   AF-A0A8E0IS00-F1
#
_cell.length_a   1.000
_cell.length_b   1.000
_cell.length_c   1.000
_cell.angle_alpha   90.00
_cell.angle_beta   90.00
_cell.angle_gamma   90.00
#
_symmetry.space_group_name_H-M   'P 1'
#
loop_
_entity.id
_entity.type
_entity.pdbx_description
1 polymer ?
#
loop_
_entity_poly.entity_id
_entity_poly.type
_entity_poly.pdbx_seq_one_letter_code
_entity_poly.pdbx_strand_id
1 'polypeptide(L)'
;KATPEQVRLLLIDPKAVELAGYNGLPHLVSPVISDPKAASAALKWVVSTMNDRYKKLAAAGVRNLEQFNAKAERFHEYAQVLPYLVIIIDELADLMLAAGSEIQDDIARITAKARAAGIHLLVATQRPSVDVITGTIKNNIPTRIAFMTASQIDSRTIIDTAGAERLLGRGDMLYLGNGASQPIRLQGTFVDREIDAIVDYVKARRGPRYLFDPAGLVKSAEASVSHEDELMPEVLDYLSGERHISTSKLQRVFSIGYNRAANLIDALEAKHLVSPAKGAKPREVYYSQAKKEEQTS
;
A
#
# COMPACT_ATOMS: atom_id res chain seq x y z
N LYS A 1 -23.60 -0.55 14.88
CA LYS A 1 -22.32 -0.89 14.20
C LYS A 1 -22.24 -0.12 12.89
N ALA A 2 -21.03 0.15 12.38
CA ALA A 2 -20.82 1.02 11.21
C ALA A 2 -21.35 0.42 9.90
N THR A 3 -21.98 1.26 9.07
CA THR A 3 -22.49 0.89 7.74
C THR A 3 -21.39 0.97 6.67
N PRO A 4 -21.59 0.38 5.47
CA PRO A 4 -20.67 0.54 4.33
C PRO A 4 -20.46 2.00 3.86
N GLU A 5 -21.39 2.90 4.17
CA GLU A 5 -21.30 4.33 3.94
C GLU A 5 -20.39 5.04 4.96
N GLN A 6 -20.20 4.44 6.14
CA GLN A 6 -19.37 4.98 7.21
C GLN A 6 -17.96 4.40 7.18
N VAL A 7 -17.82 3.11 6.85
CA VAL A 7 -16.53 2.41 6.81
C VAL A 7 -16.45 1.51 5.58
N ARG A 8 -15.32 1.61 4.89
CA ARG A 8 -14.93 0.75 3.78
C ARG A 8 -13.64 -0.01 4.12
N LEU A 9 -13.53 -1.22 3.59
CA LEU A 9 -12.44 -2.15 3.87
C LEU A 9 -11.70 -2.52 2.58
N LEU A 10 -10.37 -2.49 2.64
CA LEU A 10 -9.48 -3.10 1.65
C LEU A 10 -8.72 -4.24 2.32
N LEU A 11 -8.88 -5.46 1.84
CA LEU A 11 -8.30 -6.66 2.43
C LEU A 11 -7.24 -7.24 1.49
N ILE A 12 -6.03 -7.46 2.00
CA ILE A 12 -4.91 -8.05 1.29
C ILE A 12 -4.46 -9.30 2.06
N ASP A 13 -4.63 -10.45 1.43
CA ASP A 13 -4.32 -11.78 1.97
C ASP A 13 -3.59 -12.59 0.89
N PRO A 14 -2.25 -12.53 0.87
CA PRO A 14 -1.44 -13.23 -0.12
C PRO A 14 -1.64 -14.75 -0.16
N LYS A 15 -2.15 -15.35 0.93
CA LYS A 15 -2.36 -16.79 1.05
C LYS A 15 -3.80 -17.20 0.72
N ALA A 16 -4.73 -16.24 0.68
CA ALA A 16 -6.16 -16.47 0.45
C ALA A 16 -6.78 -17.48 1.44
N VAL A 17 -6.34 -17.47 2.69
CA VAL A 17 -6.81 -18.38 3.74
C VAL A 17 -7.59 -17.59 4.80
N GLU A 18 -6.96 -16.60 5.42
CA GLU A 18 -7.48 -15.94 6.62
C GLU A 18 -8.59 -14.94 6.31
N LEU A 19 -8.48 -14.21 5.20
CA LEU A 19 -9.43 -13.16 4.83
C LEU A 19 -10.37 -13.54 3.69
N ALA A 20 -10.15 -14.68 3.02
CA ALA A 20 -10.95 -15.10 1.87
C ALA A 20 -12.46 -15.22 2.17
N GLY A 21 -12.83 -15.66 3.39
CA GLY A 21 -14.23 -15.78 3.83
C GLY A 21 -15.00 -14.47 3.84
N TYR A 22 -14.30 -13.33 3.93
CA TYR A 22 -14.90 -11.99 3.95
C TYR A 22 -15.33 -11.50 2.56
N ASN A 23 -14.95 -12.17 1.48
CA ASN A 23 -15.36 -11.82 0.11
C ASN A 23 -16.88 -11.69 -0.01
N GLY A 24 -17.35 -10.63 -0.67
CA GLY A 24 -18.78 -10.35 -0.83
C GLY A 24 -19.39 -9.47 0.27
N LEU A 25 -18.64 -9.11 1.31
CA LEU A 25 -19.13 -8.14 2.28
C LEU A 25 -19.37 -6.75 1.63
N PRO A 26 -20.46 -6.05 2.00
CA PRO A 26 -20.81 -4.76 1.42
C PRO A 26 -19.82 -3.65 1.76
N HIS A 27 -19.03 -3.81 2.83
CA HIS A 27 -17.97 -2.87 3.23
C HIS A 27 -16.75 -2.92 2.33
N LEU A 28 -16.54 -3.98 1.56
CA LEU A 28 -15.34 -4.14 0.74
C LEU A 28 -15.29 -3.14 -0.42
N VAL A 29 -14.11 -2.57 -0.67
CA VAL A 29 -13.84 -1.73 -1.86
C VAL A 29 -13.47 -2.56 -3.09
N SER A 30 -13.02 -3.79 -2.88
CA SER A 30 -12.66 -4.77 -3.91
C SER A 30 -12.83 -6.18 -3.35
N PRO A 31 -12.84 -7.23 -4.19
CA PRO A 31 -12.53 -8.57 -3.72
C PRO A 31 -11.21 -8.60 -2.92
N VAL A 32 -11.08 -9.59 -2.03
CA VAL A 32 -9.85 -9.82 -1.27
C VAL A 32 -8.70 -10.04 -2.24
N ILE A 33 -7.61 -9.31 -2.03
CA ILE A 33 -6.46 -9.29 -2.93
C ILE A 33 -5.43 -10.30 -2.46
N SER A 34 -5.12 -11.29 -3.28
CA SER A 34 -4.06 -12.28 -3.03
C SER A 34 -2.81 -12.05 -3.88
N ASP A 35 -2.95 -11.50 -5.08
CA ASP A 35 -1.81 -11.24 -5.96
C ASP A 35 -0.98 -10.03 -5.47
N PRO A 36 0.37 -10.16 -5.32
CA PRO A 36 1.21 -9.07 -4.85
C PRO A 36 1.27 -7.85 -5.78
N LYS A 37 1.15 -8.02 -7.10
CA LYS A 37 1.13 -6.88 -8.04
C LYS A 37 -0.18 -6.11 -7.90
N ALA A 38 -1.30 -6.82 -7.78
CA ALA A 38 -2.59 -6.23 -7.50
C ALA A 38 -2.62 -5.52 -6.13
N ALA A 39 -1.92 -6.06 -5.12
CA ALA A 39 -1.75 -5.41 -3.83
C ALA A 39 -0.96 -4.09 -3.95
N SER A 40 0.16 -4.08 -4.69
CA SER A 40 0.91 -2.85 -4.99
C SER A 40 0.01 -1.82 -5.70
N ALA A 41 -0.71 -2.23 -6.74
CA ALA A 41 -1.63 -1.34 -7.46
C ALA A 41 -2.76 -0.79 -6.57
N ALA A 42 -3.29 -1.61 -5.66
CA ALA A 42 -4.30 -1.18 -4.69
C ALA A 42 -3.74 -0.17 -3.68
N LEU A 43 -2.51 -0.34 -3.18
CA LEU A 43 -1.85 0.64 -2.31
C LEU A 43 -1.61 1.97 -3.05
N LYS A 44 -1.22 1.94 -4.32
CA LYS A 44 -1.14 3.15 -5.16
C LYS A 44 -2.50 3.83 -5.31
N TRP A 45 -3.57 3.07 -5.51
CA TRP A 45 -4.95 3.60 -5.52
C TRP A 45 -5.32 4.25 -4.18
N VAL A 46 -4.91 3.67 -3.05
CA VAL A 46 -5.10 4.27 -1.72
C VAL A 46 -4.37 5.61 -1.63
N VAL A 47 -3.12 5.69 -2.09
CA VAL A 47 -2.35 6.95 -2.10
C VAL A 47 -3.06 8.01 -2.95
N SER A 48 -3.57 7.65 -4.13
CA SER A 48 -4.37 8.56 -4.96
C SER A 48 -5.62 9.02 -4.23
N THR A 49 -6.37 8.09 -3.63
CA THR A 49 -7.57 8.38 -2.85
C THR A 49 -7.28 9.33 -1.69
N MET A 50 -6.16 9.12 -0.99
CA MET A 50 -5.70 10.01 0.08
C MET A 50 -5.47 11.43 -0.43
N ASN A 51 -4.77 11.58 -1.56
CA ASN A 51 -4.49 12.89 -2.15
C ASN A 51 -5.78 13.59 -2.59
N ASP A 52 -6.73 12.88 -3.18
CA ASP A 52 -8.01 13.46 -3.60
C ASP A 52 -8.88 13.85 -2.40
N ARG A 53 -8.84 13.09 -1.30
CA ARG A 53 -9.45 13.51 -0.04
C ARG A 53 -8.83 14.79 0.47
N TYR A 54 -7.51 14.92 0.46
CA TYR A 54 -6.84 16.16 0.87
C TYR A 54 -7.24 17.38 0.04
N LYS A 55 -7.40 17.22 -1.28
CA LYS A 55 -7.92 18.30 -2.14
C LYS A 55 -9.33 18.72 -1.71
N LYS A 56 -10.22 17.75 -1.42
CA LYS A 56 -11.58 18.02 -0.91
C LYS A 56 -11.56 18.72 0.45
N LEU A 57 -10.72 18.27 1.38
CA LEU A 57 -10.55 18.89 2.70
C LEU A 57 -10.10 20.36 2.56
N ALA A 58 -9.09 20.61 1.72
CA ALA A 58 -8.58 21.95 1.45
C ALA A 58 -9.65 22.85 0.82
N ALA A 59 -10.37 22.37 -0.20
CA ALA A 59 -11.45 23.10 -0.86
C ALA A 59 -12.60 23.43 0.11
N ALA A 60 -12.90 22.53 1.05
CA ALA A 60 -13.90 22.76 2.08
C ALA A 60 -13.39 23.61 3.28
N GLY A 61 -12.10 23.92 3.34
CA GLY A 61 -11.48 24.69 4.43
C GLY A 61 -11.44 23.95 5.76
N VAL A 62 -11.38 22.62 5.75
CA VAL A 62 -11.42 21.76 6.95
C VAL A 62 -10.13 20.96 7.10
N ARG A 63 -9.84 20.50 8.32
CA ARG A 63 -8.55 19.86 8.64
C ARG A 63 -8.58 18.34 8.58
N ASN A 64 -9.75 17.71 8.67
CA ASN A 64 -9.88 16.25 8.72
C ASN A 64 -11.24 15.78 8.20
N LEU A 65 -11.35 14.45 8.00
CA LEU A 65 -12.53 13.78 7.49
C LEU A 65 -13.78 14.04 8.34
N GLU A 66 -13.62 14.08 9.67
CA GLU A 66 -14.72 14.32 10.61
C GLU A 66 -15.37 15.68 10.38
N GLN A 67 -14.55 16.74 10.31
CA GLN A 67 -15.02 18.10 10.03
C GLN A 67 -15.63 18.20 8.64
N PHE A 68 -15.06 17.51 7.65
CA PHE A 68 -15.58 17.47 6.30
C PHE A 68 -16.99 16.85 6.26
N ASN A 69 -17.15 15.67 6.85
CA ASN A 69 -18.43 14.97 6.90
C ASN A 69 -19.48 15.75 7.70
N ALA A 70 -19.11 16.31 8.86
CA ALA A 70 -20.01 17.14 9.66
C ALA A 70 -20.48 18.40 8.88
N LYS A 71 -19.60 18.98 8.07
CA LYS A 71 -19.96 20.10 7.18
C LYS A 71 -20.93 19.64 6.09
N ALA A 72 -20.63 18.55 5.39
CA ALA A 72 -21.51 17.99 4.36
C ALA A 72 -22.90 17.66 4.91
N GLU A 73 -22.99 17.04 6.08
CA GLU A 73 -24.27 16.74 6.75
C GLU A 73 -25.04 18.01 7.12
N ARG A 74 -24.36 19.04 7.64
CA ARG A 74 -24.98 20.34 7.99
C ARG A 74 -25.59 21.04 6.79
N PHE A 75 -25.00 20.90 5.60
CA PHE A 75 -25.51 21.46 4.35
C PHE A 75 -26.42 20.50 3.57
N HIS A 76 -26.78 19.35 4.16
CA HIS A 76 -27.59 18.30 3.52
C HIS A 76 -26.95 17.72 2.24
N GLU A 77 -25.63 17.82 2.10
CA GLU A 77 -24.83 17.28 0.99
C GLU A 77 -24.41 15.82 1.27
N TYR A 78 -25.37 14.96 1.60
CA TYR A 78 -25.08 13.58 2.04
C TYR A 78 -24.26 12.75 1.02
N ALA A 79 -24.36 13.08 -0.27
CA ALA A 79 -23.57 12.43 -1.32
C ALA A 79 -22.06 12.73 -1.25
N GLN A 80 -21.67 13.80 -0.55
CA GLN A 80 -20.27 14.17 -0.36
C GLN A 80 -19.63 13.46 0.83
N VAL A 81 -20.43 12.90 1.76
CA VAL A 81 -19.91 12.22 2.96
C VAL A 81 -18.98 11.08 2.56
N LEU A 82 -17.79 11.07 3.16
CA LEU A 82 -16.73 10.14 2.83
C LEU A 82 -16.58 9.09 3.93
N PRO A 83 -16.58 7.78 3.61
CA PRO A 83 -16.35 6.74 4.61
C PRO A 83 -14.90 6.76 5.10
N TYR A 84 -14.65 6.28 6.32
CA TYR A 84 -13.32 5.83 6.69
C TYR A 84 -12.91 4.66 5.80
N LEU A 85 -11.62 4.58 5.47
CA LEU A 85 -11.06 3.44 4.76
C LEU A 85 -10.08 2.72 5.68
N VAL A 86 -10.33 1.45 5.96
CA VAL A 86 -9.43 0.59 6.74
C VAL A 86 -8.81 -0.44 5.80
N ILE A 87 -7.49 -0.48 5.81
CA ILE A 87 -6.69 -1.39 4.99
C ILE A 87 -6.12 -2.44 5.92
N ILE A 88 -6.31 -3.71 5.60
CA ILE A 88 -5.81 -4.84 6.37
C ILE A 88 -4.91 -5.67 5.47
N ILE A 89 -3.67 -5.84 5.91
CA ILE A 89 -2.67 -6.70 5.27
C ILE A 89 -2.38 -7.84 6.24
N ASP A 90 -2.73 -9.07 5.88
CA ASP A 90 -2.59 -10.23 6.76
C ASP A 90 -1.13 -10.68 6.93
N GLU A 91 -0.37 -10.68 5.83
CA GLU A 91 1.04 -11.08 5.84
C GLU A 91 1.89 -10.11 5.00
N LEU A 92 2.46 -9.11 5.67
CA LEU A 92 3.34 -8.14 5.02
C LEU A 92 4.57 -8.77 4.38
N ALA A 93 5.12 -9.83 4.98
CA ALA A 93 6.37 -10.41 4.51
C ALA A 93 6.26 -10.96 3.09
N ASP A 94 5.12 -11.55 2.74
CA ASP A 94 4.88 -12.07 1.39
C ASP A 94 4.83 -10.94 0.35
N LEU A 95 4.26 -9.80 0.72
CA LEU A 95 4.27 -8.60 -0.13
C LEU A 95 5.69 -8.04 -0.29
N MET A 96 6.46 -7.99 0.80
CA MET A 96 7.83 -7.46 0.78
C MET A 96 8.78 -8.30 -0.07
N LEU A 97 8.59 -9.63 -0.10
CA LEU A 97 9.38 -10.53 -0.94
C LEU A 97 9.09 -10.36 -2.44
N ALA A 98 7.85 -10.03 -2.81
CA ALA A 98 7.45 -9.91 -4.20
C ALA A 98 7.70 -8.50 -4.79
N ALA A 99 7.52 -7.44 -4.00
CA ALA A 99 7.58 -6.05 -4.49
C ALA A 99 8.02 -5.04 -3.38
N GLY A 100 9.02 -5.41 -2.58
CA GLY A 100 9.32 -4.74 -1.31
C GLY A 100 9.61 -3.24 -1.35
N SER A 101 10.32 -2.73 -2.37
CA SER A 101 10.64 -1.28 -2.42
C SER A 101 9.40 -0.43 -2.66
N GLU A 102 8.55 -0.80 -3.61
CA GLU A 102 7.32 -0.06 -3.93
C GLU A 102 6.31 -0.11 -2.79
N ILE A 103 6.10 -1.31 -2.22
CA ILE A 103 5.12 -1.52 -1.15
C ILE A 103 5.53 -0.77 0.12
N GLN A 104 6.81 -0.79 0.48
CA GLN A 104 7.30 -0.03 1.63
C GLN A 104 7.08 1.48 1.45
N ASP A 105 7.37 1.99 0.26
CA ASP A 105 7.22 3.38 -0.11
C ASP A 105 5.76 3.86 0.01
N ASP A 106 4.82 3.06 -0.50
CA ASP A 106 3.39 3.38 -0.44
C ASP A 106 2.85 3.26 0.99
N ILE A 107 3.27 2.24 1.75
CA ILE A 107 2.93 2.14 3.18
C ILE A 107 3.45 3.37 3.93
N ALA A 108 4.70 3.79 3.70
CA ALA A 108 5.27 4.97 4.33
C ALA A 108 4.48 6.25 3.98
N ARG A 109 4.11 6.42 2.71
CA ARG A 109 3.28 7.56 2.26
C ARG A 109 1.91 7.59 2.93
N ILE A 110 1.24 6.44 3.00
CA ILE A 110 -0.06 6.28 3.64
C ILE A 110 0.10 6.61 5.12
N THR A 111 0.92 5.87 5.85
CA THR A 111 1.05 5.99 7.30
C THR A 111 1.49 7.38 7.78
N ALA A 112 2.31 8.10 7.01
CA ALA A 112 2.72 9.46 7.34
C ALA A 112 1.60 10.52 7.24
N LYS A 113 0.60 10.32 6.36
CA LYS A 113 -0.38 11.38 6.01
C LYS A 113 -1.85 10.95 6.07
N ALA A 114 -2.16 9.67 6.19
CA ALA A 114 -3.51 9.14 6.01
C ALA A 114 -4.50 9.54 7.11
N ARG A 115 -4.01 9.86 8.32
CA ARG A 115 -4.84 10.11 9.51
C ARG A 115 -5.94 11.15 9.27
N ALA A 116 -5.58 12.33 8.75
CA ALA A 116 -6.57 13.40 8.52
C ALA A 116 -7.53 13.08 7.36
N ALA A 117 -7.10 12.25 6.40
CA ALA A 117 -7.93 11.76 5.31
C ALA A 117 -8.87 10.61 5.74
N GLY A 118 -8.81 10.17 7.01
CA GLY A 118 -9.58 9.05 7.56
C GLY A 118 -9.27 7.72 6.86
N ILE A 119 -8.00 7.51 6.54
CA ILE A 119 -7.48 6.25 6.02
C ILE A 119 -6.61 5.64 7.12
N HIS A 120 -6.80 4.35 7.40
CA HIS A 120 -6.13 3.61 8.47
C HIS A 120 -5.56 2.31 7.94
N LEU A 121 -4.38 1.95 8.40
CA LEU A 121 -3.66 0.76 7.99
C LEU A 121 -3.43 -0.15 9.18
N LEU A 122 -3.79 -1.42 9.04
CA LEU A 122 -3.46 -2.52 9.93
C LEU A 122 -2.61 -3.51 9.16
N VAL A 123 -1.43 -3.80 9.70
CA VAL A 123 -0.48 -4.70 9.07
C VAL A 123 -0.15 -5.81 10.06
N ALA A 124 -0.29 -7.05 9.60
CA ALA A 124 0.09 -8.25 10.32
C ALA A 124 1.23 -8.96 9.59
N THR A 125 1.99 -9.75 10.35
CA THR A 125 3.03 -10.63 9.81
C THR A 125 3.37 -11.69 10.84
N GLN A 126 3.66 -12.90 10.36
CA GLN A 126 4.22 -13.99 11.19
C GLN A 126 5.74 -14.03 11.14
N ARG A 127 6.38 -13.18 10.32
CA ARG A 127 7.83 -13.10 10.11
C ARG A 127 8.37 -11.77 10.65
N PRO A 128 8.60 -11.66 11.97
CA PRO A 128 9.09 -10.44 12.60
C PRO A 128 10.59 -10.23 12.40
N SER A 129 11.04 -10.17 11.13
CA SER A 129 12.43 -9.86 10.77
C SER A 129 12.63 -8.38 10.50
N VAL A 130 13.88 -7.92 10.60
CA VAL A 130 14.26 -6.52 10.31
C VAL A 130 14.05 -6.14 8.84
N ASP A 131 14.06 -7.13 7.95
CA ASP A 131 13.83 -6.94 6.51
C ASP A 131 12.34 -6.73 6.19
N VAL A 132 11.44 -7.25 7.02
CA VAL A 132 9.99 -7.07 6.89
C VAL A 132 9.54 -5.84 7.68
N ILE A 133 9.94 -5.74 8.95
CA ILE A 133 9.60 -4.65 9.85
C ILE A 133 10.77 -3.65 9.87
N THR A 134 10.95 -2.97 8.74
CA THR A 134 12.05 -2.02 8.57
C THR A 134 11.88 -0.78 9.45
N GLY A 135 12.97 -0.03 9.66
CA GLY A 135 12.92 1.23 10.41
C GLY A 135 11.89 2.22 9.86
N THR A 136 11.72 2.26 8.53
CA THR A 136 10.71 3.10 7.86
C THR A 136 9.29 2.72 8.28
N ILE A 137 8.98 1.41 8.34
CA ILE A 137 7.68 0.91 8.79
C ILE A 137 7.47 1.27 10.26
N LYS A 138 8.46 0.99 11.12
CA LYS A 138 8.38 1.30 12.56
C LYS A 138 8.15 2.78 12.81
N ASN A 139 8.87 3.66 12.13
CA ASN A 139 8.79 5.10 12.34
C ASN A 139 7.40 5.69 12.01
N ASN A 140 6.64 5.06 11.11
CA ASN A 140 5.32 5.56 10.71
C ASN A 140 4.14 4.78 11.33
N ILE A 141 4.39 3.62 11.94
CA ILE A 141 3.38 2.82 12.65
C ILE A 141 3.77 2.75 14.13
N PRO A 142 3.36 3.74 14.95
CA PRO A 142 3.77 3.82 16.35
C PRO A 142 2.97 2.90 17.28
N THR A 143 1.72 2.56 16.91
CA THR A 143 0.89 1.62 17.68
C THR A 143 1.17 0.20 17.21
N ARG A 144 1.54 -0.68 18.14
CA ARG A 144 1.97 -2.04 17.80
C ARG A 144 1.41 -3.07 18.78
N ILE A 145 1.16 -4.27 18.27
CA ILE A 145 0.72 -5.42 19.04
C ILE A 145 1.70 -6.55 18.75
N ALA A 146 2.21 -7.20 19.79
CA ALA A 146 2.96 -8.44 19.66
C ALA A 146 2.22 -9.55 20.41
N PHE A 147 1.86 -10.62 19.68
CA PHE A 147 1.54 -11.90 20.28
C PHE A 147 2.82 -12.65 20.65
N MET A 148 2.68 -13.86 21.18
CA MET A 148 3.83 -14.72 21.53
C MET A 148 4.82 -14.83 20.37
N THR A 149 6.08 -14.48 20.62
CA THR A 149 7.19 -14.58 19.65
C THR A 149 8.14 -15.71 20.01
N ALA A 150 8.94 -16.17 19.04
CA ALA A 150 9.90 -17.25 19.28
C ALA A 150 11.13 -16.79 20.10
N SER A 151 11.52 -15.51 19.96
CA SER A 151 12.71 -14.98 20.62
C SER A 151 12.55 -13.55 21.11
N GLN A 152 13.49 -13.13 21.97
CA GLN A 152 13.64 -11.73 22.38
C GLN A 152 14.00 -10.79 21.23
N ILE A 153 14.67 -11.31 20.20
CA ILE A 153 15.04 -10.52 19.01
C ILE A 153 13.75 -10.17 18.27
N ASP A 154 12.89 -11.15 18.03
CA ASP A 154 11.58 -10.95 17.39
C ASP A 154 10.70 -9.97 18.18
N SER A 155 10.65 -10.11 19.50
CA SER A 155 9.93 -9.17 20.38
C SER A 155 10.41 -7.74 20.17
N ARG A 156 11.73 -7.51 20.16
CA ARG A 156 12.31 -6.19 19.92
C ARG A 156 12.06 -5.69 18.50
N THR A 157 12.04 -6.58 17.51
CA THR A 157 11.71 -6.18 16.13
C THR A 157 10.28 -5.62 16.03
N ILE A 158 9.31 -6.20 16.73
CA ILE A 158 7.91 -5.76 16.67
C ILE A 158 7.65 -4.56 17.59
N ILE A 159 8.02 -4.63 18.88
CA ILE A 159 7.60 -3.64 19.91
C ILE A 159 8.77 -2.90 20.58
N ASP A 160 9.98 -2.98 20.03
CA ASP A 160 11.21 -2.32 20.53
C ASP A 160 11.65 -2.73 21.95
N THR A 161 10.96 -3.70 22.57
CA THR A 161 11.29 -4.25 23.89
C THR A 161 11.19 -5.77 23.92
N ALA A 162 11.82 -6.40 24.91
CA ALA A 162 11.64 -7.82 25.20
C ALA A 162 10.36 -8.04 26.01
N GLY A 163 9.83 -9.27 25.99
CA GLY A 163 8.69 -9.69 26.78
C GLY A 163 7.67 -10.49 25.99
N ALA A 164 7.57 -10.29 24.67
CA ALA A 164 6.63 -11.04 23.85
C ALA A 164 7.00 -12.53 23.76
N GLU A 165 8.28 -12.88 23.92
CA GLU A 165 8.75 -14.27 23.95
C GLU A 165 8.31 -15.05 25.19
N ARG A 166 7.76 -14.36 26.20
CA ARG A 166 7.29 -14.94 27.47
C ARG A 166 5.77 -15.02 27.55
N LEU A 167 5.07 -14.60 26.50
CA LEU A 167 3.61 -14.72 26.42
C LEU A 167 3.21 -16.19 26.33
N LEU A 168 1.98 -16.48 26.74
CA LEU A 168 1.44 -17.85 26.85
C LEU A 168 0.80 -18.35 25.55
N GLY A 169 0.77 -17.52 24.50
CA GLY A 169 0.03 -17.78 23.27
C GLY A 169 -1.48 -17.62 23.45
N ARG A 170 -2.27 -18.15 22.49
CA ARG A 170 -3.74 -18.21 22.55
C ARG A 170 -4.43 -16.88 22.93
N GLY A 171 -4.00 -15.80 22.29
CA GLY A 171 -4.57 -14.47 22.51
C GLY A 171 -3.83 -13.59 23.52
N ASP A 172 -2.89 -14.12 24.29
CA ASP A 172 -2.02 -13.32 25.17
C ASP A 172 -1.11 -12.41 24.33
N MET A 173 -1.12 -11.11 24.60
CA MET A 173 -0.46 -10.10 23.77
C MET A 173 0.12 -8.95 24.59
N LEU A 174 1.10 -8.26 24.00
CA LEU A 174 1.58 -6.95 24.44
C LEU A 174 1.08 -5.88 23.47
N TYR A 175 0.44 -4.84 24.01
CA TYR A 175 0.01 -3.66 23.26
C TYR A 175 0.86 -2.45 23.63
N LEU A 176 1.50 -1.86 22.62
CA LEU A 176 2.23 -0.60 22.73
C LEU A 176 1.43 0.49 22.00
N GLY A 177 0.81 1.39 22.77
CA GLY A 177 0.08 2.52 22.22
C GLY A 177 0.99 3.64 21.72
N ASN A 178 0.50 4.46 20.78
CA ASN A 178 1.22 5.64 20.32
C ASN A 178 1.58 6.58 21.49
N GLY A 179 2.88 6.87 21.66
CA GLY A 179 3.40 7.72 22.73
C GLY A 179 3.54 7.02 24.09
N ALA A 180 3.18 5.74 24.21
CA ALA A 180 3.39 4.97 25.43
C ALA A 180 4.87 4.60 25.60
N SER A 181 5.38 4.69 26.82
CA SER A 181 6.77 4.34 27.15
C SER A 181 6.99 2.85 27.40
N GLN A 182 5.93 2.10 27.69
CA GLN A 182 5.96 0.67 27.99
C GLN A 182 4.70 0.00 27.42
N PRO A 183 4.81 -1.25 26.94
CA PRO A 183 3.64 -2.01 26.52
C PRO A 183 2.82 -2.46 27.74
N ILE A 184 1.52 -2.60 27.54
CA ILE A 184 0.62 -3.25 28.49
C ILE A 184 0.30 -4.65 28.01
N ARG A 185 0.23 -5.61 28.94
CA ARG A 185 -0.18 -6.98 28.63
C ARG A 185 -1.71 -7.07 28.61
N LEU A 186 -2.24 -7.66 27.56
CA LEU A 186 -3.67 -7.83 27.32
C LEU A 186 -3.98 -9.28 26.94
N GLN A 187 -5.22 -9.70 27.16
CA GLN A 187 -5.73 -10.98 26.69
C GLN A 187 -6.74 -10.74 25.58
N GLY A 188 -6.45 -11.29 24.40
CA GLY A 188 -7.32 -11.24 23.23
C GLY A 188 -8.58 -12.07 23.43
N THR A 189 -9.68 -11.53 22.94
CA THR A 189 -10.96 -12.26 22.88
C THR A 189 -10.88 -13.35 21.82
N PHE A 190 -11.22 -14.57 22.21
CA PHE A 190 -11.32 -15.70 21.30
C PHE A 190 -12.67 -15.66 20.57
N VAL A 191 -12.63 -15.83 19.25
CA VAL A 191 -13.82 -15.94 18.39
C VAL A 191 -13.60 -17.14 17.48
N ASP A 192 -14.45 -18.17 17.59
CA ASP A 192 -14.36 -19.41 16.80
C ASP A 192 -15.36 -19.40 15.65
N ARG A 193 -16.56 -19.94 15.87
CA ARG A 193 -17.55 -20.23 14.82
C ARG A 193 -18.53 -19.10 14.53
N GLU A 194 -18.40 -17.97 15.22
CA GLU A 194 -19.35 -16.86 15.08
C GLU A 194 -19.05 -16.01 13.84
N ILE A 195 -17.83 -16.05 13.31
CA ILE A 195 -17.40 -15.21 12.19
C ILE A 195 -18.25 -15.50 10.94
N ASP A 196 -18.36 -16.77 10.56
CA ASP A 196 -19.10 -17.17 9.35
C ASP A 196 -20.57 -16.74 9.42
N ALA A 197 -21.22 -17.00 10.56
CA ALA A 197 -22.61 -16.60 10.78
C ALA A 197 -22.80 -15.08 10.71
N ILE A 198 -21.85 -14.30 11.24
CA ILE A 198 -21.88 -12.84 11.16
C ILE A 198 -21.66 -12.37 9.72
N VAL A 199 -20.69 -12.96 9.01
CA VAL A 199 -20.37 -12.61 7.63
C VAL A 199 -21.57 -12.89 6.71
N ASP A 200 -22.19 -14.06 6.84
CA ASP A 200 -23.39 -14.45 6.09
C ASP A 200 -24.58 -13.53 6.38
N TYR A 201 -24.79 -13.21 7.65
CA TYR A 201 -25.83 -12.26 8.06
C TYR A 201 -25.65 -10.89 7.40
N VAL A 202 -24.41 -10.40 7.30
CA VAL A 202 -24.11 -9.11 6.68
C VAL A 202 -24.26 -9.18 5.16
N LYS A 203 -23.81 -10.26 4.53
CA LYS A 203 -23.96 -10.50 3.08
C LYS A 203 -25.42 -10.56 2.65
N ALA A 204 -26.27 -11.23 3.44
CA ALA A 204 -27.71 -11.37 3.16
C ALA A 204 -28.45 -10.02 3.15
N ARG A 205 -27.95 -9.01 3.87
CA ARG A 205 -28.59 -7.68 3.93
C ARG A 205 -28.30 -6.82 2.71
N ARG A 206 -27.11 -6.93 2.11
CA ARG A 206 -26.70 -6.10 0.97
C ARG A 206 -25.50 -6.71 0.25
N GLY A 207 -25.56 -6.75 -1.08
CA GLY A 207 -24.44 -7.16 -1.92
C GLY A 207 -23.28 -6.15 -1.95
N PRO A 208 -22.08 -6.58 -2.37
CA PRO A 208 -20.92 -5.71 -2.48
C PRO A 208 -21.08 -4.69 -3.59
N ARG A 209 -20.60 -3.47 -3.34
CA ARG A 209 -20.38 -2.45 -4.37
C ARG A 209 -18.90 -2.14 -4.39
N TYR A 210 -18.15 -2.93 -5.15
CA TYR A 210 -16.72 -2.74 -5.37
C TYR A 210 -16.48 -1.45 -6.14
N LEU A 211 -15.44 -0.73 -5.74
CA LEU A 211 -14.98 0.51 -6.37
C LEU A 211 -14.01 0.22 -7.52
N PHE A 212 -13.32 -0.92 -7.47
CA PHE A 212 -12.43 -1.38 -8.53
C PHE A 212 -12.32 -2.91 -8.51
N ASP A 213 -11.89 -3.46 -9.65
CA ASP A 213 -11.45 -4.84 -9.79
C ASP A 213 -9.91 -4.88 -9.72
N PRO A 214 -9.32 -5.70 -8.82
CA PRO A 214 -7.87 -5.82 -8.69
C PRO A 214 -7.16 -6.13 -10.02
N ALA A 215 -7.74 -7.00 -10.86
CA ALA A 215 -7.17 -7.30 -12.18
C ALA A 215 -7.21 -6.09 -13.13
N GLY A 216 -8.28 -5.28 -13.05
CA GLY A 216 -8.40 -4.03 -13.79
C GLY A 216 -7.37 -2.97 -13.39
N LEU A 217 -7.01 -2.90 -12.10
CA LEU A 217 -5.94 -2.00 -11.63
C LEU A 217 -4.56 -2.39 -12.19
N VAL A 218 -4.25 -3.69 -12.23
CA VAL A 218 -2.99 -4.18 -12.80
C VAL A 218 -2.92 -3.83 -14.29
N LYS A 219 -3.99 -4.12 -15.05
CA LYS A 219 -4.06 -3.76 -16.48
C LYS A 219 -3.94 -2.25 -16.71
N SER A 220 -4.54 -1.44 -15.85
CA SER A 220 -4.46 0.03 -15.95
C SER A 220 -3.06 0.54 -15.63
N ALA A 221 -2.39 -0.05 -14.62
CA ALA A 221 -1.01 0.25 -14.29
C ALA A 221 -0.06 -0.14 -15.43
N GLU A 222 -0.23 -1.34 -15.99
CA GLU A 222 0.52 -1.80 -17.18
C GLU A 222 0.23 -0.92 -18.40
N ALA A 223 -1.01 -0.49 -18.60
CA ALA A 223 -1.39 0.41 -19.69
C ALA A 223 -0.81 1.83 -19.53
N SER A 224 -0.68 2.32 -18.29
CA SER A 224 0.00 3.60 -18.02
C SER A 224 1.51 3.53 -18.20
N VAL A 225 2.11 2.34 -18.10
CA VAL A 225 3.50 2.10 -18.52
C VAL A 225 3.60 1.91 -20.05
N SER A 226 2.54 1.43 -20.70
CA SER A 226 2.49 1.28 -22.16
C SER A 226 2.06 2.53 -22.93
N HIS A 227 1.55 3.58 -22.25
CA HIS A 227 1.50 4.91 -22.84
C HIS A 227 2.95 5.38 -22.97
N GLU A 228 3.52 5.21 -24.16
CA GLU A 228 4.81 5.80 -24.49
C GLU A 228 4.73 7.29 -24.21
N ASP A 229 5.47 7.73 -23.19
CA ASP A 229 5.67 9.14 -22.90
C ASP A 229 6.11 9.83 -24.20
N GLU A 230 5.57 11.00 -24.49
CA GLU A 230 5.88 11.76 -25.72
C GLU A 230 7.39 11.96 -25.93
N LEU A 231 8.17 12.00 -24.83
CA LEU A 231 9.64 12.14 -24.86
C LEU A 231 10.37 10.82 -25.10
N MET A 232 9.69 9.67 -25.09
CA MET A 232 10.31 8.35 -25.23
C MET A 232 11.19 8.25 -26.50
N PRO A 233 10.79 8.73 -27.69
CA PRO A 233 11.65 8.70 -28.86
C PRO A 233 12.95 9.50 -28.68
N GLU A 234 12.87 10.68 -28.06
CA GLU A 234 14.04 11.53 -27.79
C GLU A 234 14.95 10.92 -26.72
N VAL A 235 14.36 10.28 -25.71
CA VAL A 235 15.09 9.56 -24.66
C VAL A 235 15.82 8.35 -25.23
N LEU A 236 15.20 7.60 -26.15
CA LEU A 236 15.84 6.49 -26.86
C LEU A 236 17.01 6.96 -27.73
N ASP A 237 16.85 8.08 -28.44
CA ASP A 237 17.93 8.65 -29.24
C ASP A 237 19.12 9.05 -28.35
N TYR A 238 18.85 9.72 -27.22
CA TYR A 238 19.86 10.07 -26.23
C TYR A 238 20.54 8.85 -25.60
N LEU A 239 19.80 7.79 -25.30
CA LEU A 239 20.34 6.53 -24.75
C LEU A 239 21.37 5.89 -25.66
N SER A 240 21.23 6.05 -26.98
CA SER A 240 22.11 5.39 -27.96
C SER A 240 23.59 5.79 -27.83
N GLY A 241 23.87 6.96 -27.25
CA GLY A 241 25.22 7.47 -26.99
C GLY A 241 25.71 7.30 -25.55
N GLU A 242 24.91 6.71 -24.66
CA GLU A 242 25.16 6.72 -23.22
C GLU A 242 25.44 5.31 -22.68
N ARG A 243 26.44 5.19 -21.81
CA ARG A 243 26.72 3.91 -21.11
C ARG A 243 25.91 3.74 -19.83
N HIS A 244 25.51 4.85 -19.23
CA HIS A 244 24.80 4.87 -17.95
C HIS A 244 23.73 5.96 -17.93
N ILE A 245 22.60 5.64 -17.31
CA ILE A 245 21.47 6.55 -17.13
C ILE A 245 21.00 6.55 -15.67
N SER A 246 20.44 7.69 -15.24
CA SER A 246 19.83 7.83 -13.93
C SER A 246 18.66 8.80 -13.99
N THR A 247 17.76 8.72 -13.00
CA THR A 247 16.53 9.52 -12.95
C THR A 247 16.86 11.00 -12.95
N SER A 248 17.85 11.40 -12.14
CA SER A 248 18.37 12.77 -12.06
C SER A 248 19.10 13.24 -13.32
N LYS A 249 19.61 12.31 -14.16
CA LYS A 249 20.19 12.65 -15.46
C LYS A 249 19.08 12.97 -16.48
N LEU A 250 18.03 12.15 -16.54
CA LEU A 250 16.87 12.45 -17.39
C LEU A 250 16.17 13.76 -17.00
N GLN A 251 16.03 14.04 -15.69
CA GLN A 251 15.46 15.32 -15.22
C GLN A 251 16.22 16.55 -15.75
N ARG A 252 17.56 16.48 -15.79
CA ARG A 252 18.42 17.59 -16.22
C ARG A 252 18.45 17.73 -17.74
N VAL A 253 18.54 16.62 -18.47
CA VAL A 253 18.66 16.63 -19.94
C VAL A 253 17.33 17.02 -20.59
N PHE A 254 16.22 16.45 -20.13
CA PHE A 254 14.90 16.66 -20.72
C PHE A 254 14.06 17.71 -19.98
N SER A 255 14.61 18.34 -18.95
CA SER A 255 13.92 19.38 -18.15
C SER A 255 12.56 18.92 -17.59
N ILE A 256 12.49 17.67 -17.12
CA ILE A 256 11.26 17.03 -16.62
C ILE A 256 11.27 16.83 -15.10
N GLY A 257 10.08 16.75 -14.51
CA GLY A 257 9.88 16.47 -13.10
C GLY A 257 10.29 15.03 -12.71
N TYR A 258 10.58 14.82 -11.42
CA TYR A 258 11.08 13.55 -10.88
C TYR A 258 10.19 12.35 -11.24
N ASN A 259 8.87 12.46 -11.05
CA ASN A 259 7.94 11.36 -11.32
C ASN A 259 7.93 10.95 -12.80
N ARG A 260 8.02 11.92 -13.72
CA ARG A 260 8.07 11.66 -15.16
C ARG A 260 9.38 10.98 -15.55
N ALA A 261 10.50 11.45 -15.00
CA ALA A 261 11.81 10.84 -15.21
C ALA A 261 11.89 9.41 -14.63
N ALA A 262 11.26 9.15 -13.48
CA ALA A 262 11.18 7.83 -12.87
C ALA A 262 10.41 6.87 -13.77
N ASN A 263 9.21 7.27 -14.21
CA ASN A 263 8.38 6.47 -15.11
C ASN A 263 9.10 6.17 -16.44
N LEU A 264 9.82 7.13 -17.02
CA LEU A 264 10.62 6.92 -18.22
C LEU A 264 11.72 5.86 -17.99
N ILE A 265 12.42 5.91 -16.86
CA ILE A 265 13.43 4.90 -16.52
C ILE A 265 12.83 3.51 -16.31
N ASP A 266 11.70 3.43 -15.62
CA ASP A 266 11.04 2.15 -15.35
C ASP A 266 10.49 1.55 -16.66
N ALA A 267 10.00 2.38 -17.58
CA ALA A 267 9.62 1.95 -18.93
C ALA A 267 10.81 1.45 -19.76
N LEU A 268 11.98 2.09 -19.65
CA LEU A 268 13.21 1.61 -20.30
C LEU A 268 13.70 0.27 -19.72
N GLU A 269 13.57 0.07 -18.41
CA GLU A 269 13.87 -1.21 -17.75
C GLU A 269 12.91 -2.30 -18.21
N ALA A 270 11.61 -2.00 -18.26
CA ALA A 270 10.59 -2.94 -18.71
C ALA A 270 10.79 -3.39 -20.17
N LYS A 271 11.33 -2.51 -21.03
CA LYS A 271 11.74 -2.83 -22.41
C LYS A 271 13.12 -3.49 -22.51
N HIS A 272 13.76 -3.83 -21.39
CA HIS A 272 15.12 -4.39 -21.32
C HIS A 272 16.20 -3.53 -22.00
N LEU A 273 16.01 -2.21 -22.02
CA LEU A 273 16.95 -1.25 -22.62
C LEU A 273 17.98 -0.75 -21.62
N VAL A 274 17.72 -0.91 -20.31
CA VAL A 274 18.62 -0.55 -19.22
C VAL A 274 18.59 -1.62 -18.13
N SER A 275 19.63 -1.64 -17.29
CA SER A 275 19.74 -2.60 -16.18
C SER A 275 18.69 -2.38 -15.09
N PRO A 276 18.35 -3.43 -14.32
CA PRO A 276 17.57 -3.30 -13.11
C PRO A 276 18.21 -2.37 -12.08
N ALA A 277 17.38 -1.83 -11.17
CA ALA A 277 17.85 -0.94 -10.12
C ALA A 277 18.84 -1.67 -9.19
N LYS A 278 20.02 -1.08 -8.97
CA LYS A 278 21.03 -1.56 -8.00
C LYS A 278 21.33 -0.46 -6.98
N GLY A 279 20.38 -0.20 -6.09
CA GLY A 279 20.49 0.86 -5.08
C GLY A 279 20.62 2.25 -5.71
N ALA A 280 21.50 3.09 -5.18
CA ALA A 280 21.72 4.45 -5.68
C ALA A 280 22.63 4.55 -6.93
N LYS A 281 23.08 3.42 -7.49
CA LYS A 281 23.99 3.43 -8.64
C LYS A 281 23.23 3.72 -9.95
N PRO A 282 23.87 4.41 -10.92
CA PRO A 282 23.33 4.57 -12.26
C PRO A 282 23.04 3.22 -12.92
N ARG A 283 21.97 3.15 -13.70
CA ARG A 283 21.60 1.96 -14.47
C ARG A 283 22.47 1.88 -15.72
N GLU A 284 22.94 0.69 -16.05
CA GLU A 284 23.72 0.41 -17.25
C GLU A 284 22.79 0.40 -18.47
N VAL A 285 23.25 0.96 -19.59
CA VAL A 285 22.44 1.07 -20.82
C VAL A 285 22.79 -0.09 -21.75
N TYR A 286 21.76 -0.80 -22.20
CA TYR A 286 21.86 -1.92 -23.15
C TYR A 286 21.45 -1.54 -24.58
N TYR A 287 20.97 -0.31 -24.76
CA TYR A 287 20.58 0.22 -26.05
C TYR A 287 21.80 0.75 -26.81
N SER A 288 22.06 0.21 -28.00
CA SER A 288 23.16 0.64 -28.87
C SER A 288 22.65 0.99 -30.26
N GLN A 289 23.37 1.86 -31.00
CA GLN A 289 22.99 2.28 -32.34
C GLN A 289 22.79 1.11 -33.34
N ALA A 290 23.44 -0.03 -33.11
CA ALA A 290 23.30 -1.22 -33.96
C ALA A 290 21.87 -1.81 -33.99
N LYS A 291 21.05 -1.59 -32.95
CA LYS A 291 19.63 -2.04 -32.93
C LYS A 291 18.66 -1.10 -33.66
N LYS A 292 19.10 0.10 -34.05
CA LYS A 292 18.26 1.09 -34.73
C LYS A 292 17.97 0.68 -36.18
N GLU A 293 18.90 -0.04 -36.81
CA GLU A 293 18.80 -0.52 -38.20
C GLU A 293 17.93 -1.77 -38.36
N GLU A 294 17.84 -2.63 -37.33
CA GLU A 294 16.96 -3.82 -37.35
C GLU A 294 15.47 -3.50 -37.17
N GLN A 295 15.11 -2.36 -36.58
CA GLN A 295 13.71 -1.96 -36.37
C GLN A 295 13.15 -1.03 -37.47
N THR A 296 14.00 -0.53 -38.37
CA THR A 296 13.60 0.32 -39.50
C THR A 296 13.62 -0.40 -40.85
N SER A 297 13.85 -1.72 -40.86
CA SER A 297 13.77 -2.59 -42.05
C SER A 297 12.53 -3.46 -42.06
#